data_AF-A0A7U9RVM8-F1
#
_entry.id   AF-A0A7U9RVM8-F1
#
_cell.length_a   1.000
_cell.length_b   1.000
_cell.length_c   1.000
_cell.angle_alpha   90.00
_cell.angle_beta   90.00
_cell.angle_gamma   90.00
#
_symmetry.space_group_name_H-M   'P 1'
#
loop_
_entity.id
_entity.type
_entity.pdbx_description
1 polymer ?
#
loop_
_entity_poly.entity_id
_entity_poly.type
_entity_poly.pdbx_seq_one_letter_code
_entity_poly.pdbx_strand_id
1 'polypeptide(L)'
;MGNNVSDTDGKPFFNVYSPEIRDESFFNGYNKIVQKVEFNSGLAYGTLSDPQVVDKTAEEIKMSKQRSYSTVKAIQNRLEDAIRVLVDAVDAWVTMENLARPGDVNLAVSWDDSLVTDKKAEREQDLQDLAAGIMQAYEYRMKWYGEDEKTAREKVGTPAGVIE
;
A
#
# COMPACT_ATOMS: atom_id res chain seq x y z
N MET A 1 -39.57 -1.28 59.66
CA MET A 1 -40.50 -0.15 59.50
C MET A 1 -40.80 -0.01 58.02
N GLY A 2 -42.09 0.02 57.65
CA GLY A 2 -42.57 0.11 56.27
C GLY A 2 -43.31 -1.14 55.81
N ASN A 3 -44.58 -1.27 56.22
CA ASN A 3 -45.50 -2.31 55.80
C ASN A 3 -45.67 -2.32 54.28
N ASN A 4 -45.54 -3.50 53.66
CA ASN A 4 -46.15 -3.96 52.39
C ASN A 4 -46.99 -2.94 51.59
N VAL A 5 -46.36 -1.88 51.08
CA VAL A 5 -46.96 -1.08 50.01
C VAL A 5 -46.67 -1.85 48.73
N SER A 6 -47.74 -2.33 48.10
CA SER A 6 -47.70 -3.02 46.81
C SER A 6 -48.74 -2.36 45.91
N ASP A 7 -48.45 -2.31 44.62
CA ASP A 7 -49.36 -1.76 43.62
C ASP A 7 -50.63 -2.63 43.52
N THR A 8 -51.73 -2.12 42.96
CA THR A 8 -53.01 -2.85 42.82
C THR A 8 -52.88 -4.18 42.06
N ASP A 9 -51.78 -4.37 41.31
CA ASP A 9 -51.43 -5.58 40.57
C ASP A 9 -50.37 -6.47 41.27
N GLY A 10 -50.10 -6.25 42.56
CA GLY A 10 -49.19 -7.09 43.36
C GLY A 10 -47.70 -6.94 43.03
N LYS A 11 -47.31 -5.90 42.27
CA LYS A 11 -45.92 -5.58 41.98
C LYS A 11 -45.27 -4.79 43.14
N PRO A 12 -43.95 -4.94 43.37
CA PRO A 12 -43.23 -4.16 44.37
C PRO A 12 -43.39 -2.66 44.11
N PHE A 13 -43.67 -1.87 45.15
CA PHE A 13 -43.83 -0.40 45.02
C PHE A 13 -42.54 0.30 44.58
N PHE A 14 -41.38 -0.31 44.87
CA PHE A 14 -40.09 0.12 44.34
C PHE A 14 -39.56 -0.93 43.36
N ASN A 15 -39.48 -0.57 42.09
CA ASN A 15 -38.75 -1.34 41.08
C ASN A 15 -37.31 -0.83 41.00
N VAL A 16 -36.33 -1.71 41.21
CA VAL A 16 -34.93 -1.39 40.95
C VAL A 16 -34.73 -1.32 39.43
N TYR A 17 -34.53 -0.12 38.91
CA TYR A 17 -34.22 0.09 37.49
C TYR A 17 -32.75 -0.23 37.23
N SER A 18 -32.48 -1.46 36.78
CA SER A 18 -31.15 -1.90 36.36
C SER A 18 -31.24 -2.51 34.95
N PRO A 19 -31.28 -1.68 33.89
CA PRO A 19 -31.26 -2.18 32.53
C PRO A 19 -29.93 -2.88 32.24
N GLU A 20 -29.97 -3.94 31.45
CA GLU A 20 -28.77 -4.60 30.94
C GLU A 20 -27.93 -3.60 30.13
N ILE A 21 -26.60 -3.73 30.23
CA ILE A 21 -25.68 -2.94 29.40
C ILE A 21 -25.94 -3.34 27.95
N ARG A 22 -26.18 -2.36 27.07
CA ARG A 22 -26.41 -2.58 25.63
C ARG A 22 -25.09 -2.81 24.89
N ASP A 23 -24.34 -3.81 25.32
CA ASP A 23 -23.01 -4.17 24.82
C ASP A 23 -22.97 -4.30 23.28
N GLU A 24 -23.94 -4.98 22.68
CA GLU A 24 -24.01 -5.20 21.23
C GLU A 24 -24.20 -3.89 20.45
N SER A 25 -25.07 -3.00 20.95
CA SER A 25 -25.30 -1.69 20.33
C SER A 25 -24.06 -0.81 20.41
N PHE A 26 -23.33 -0.87 21.53
CA PHE A 26 -22.07 -0.13 21.70
C PHE A 26 -20.96 -0.69 20.81
N PHE A 27 -20.83 -2.01 20.71
CA PHE A 27 -19.84 -2.65 19.85
C PHE A 27 -20.09 -2.31 18.37
N ASN A 28 -21.35 -2.39 17.92
CA ASN A 28 -21.73 -2.00 16.56
C ASN A 28 -21.47 -0.52 16.28
N GLY A 29 -21.75 0.36 17.25
CA GLY A 29 -21.46 1.79 17.16
C GLY A 29 -19.95 2.06 17.04
N TYR A 30 -19.16 1.42 17.89
CA TYR A 30 -17.70 1.50 17.88
C TYR A 30 -17.11 1.01 16.56
N ASN A 31 -17.55 -0.16 16.08
CA ASN A 31 -17.06 -0.73 14.82
C ASN A 31 -17.30 0.21 13.63
N LYS A 32 -18.48 0.87 13.57
CA LYS A 32 -18.78 1.89 12.55
C LYS A 32 -17.88 3.12 12.64
N ILE A 33 -17.51 3.55 13.86
CA ILE A 33 -16.57 4.66 14.04
C ILE A 33 -15.20 4.27 13.51
N VAL A 34 -14.71 3.08 13.84
CA VAL A 34 -13.41 2.58 13.35
C VAL A 34 -13.41 2.47 11.83
N GLN A 35 -14.48 1.96 11.21
CA GLN A 35 -14.61 1.94 9.74
C GLN A 35 -14.54 3.34 9.10
N LYS A 36 -15.11 4.36 9.74
CA LYS A 36 -14.98 5.74 9.25
C LYS A 36 -13.53 6.24 9.34
N VAL A 37 -12.82 5.89 10.41
CA VAL A 37 -11.40 6.23 10.57
C VAL A 37 -10.57 5.54 9.48
N GLU A 38 -10.82 4.26 9.22
CA GLU A 38 -10.16 3.52 8.12
C GLU A 38 -10.39 4.21 6.78
N PHE A 39 -11.65 4.54 6.45
CA PHE A 39 -12.00 5.20 5.20
C PHE A 39 -11.26 6.53 5.02
N ASN A 40 -11.28 7.38 6.06
CA ASN A 40 -10.62 8.69 6.03
C ASN A 40 -9.09 8.58 5.95
N SER A 41 -8.53 7.48 6.44
CA SER A 41 -7.08 7.25 6.45
C SER A 41 -6.60 6.47 5.21
N GLY A 42 -7.50 6.14 4.27
CA GLY A 42 -7.16 5.34 3.09
C GLY A 42 -6.89 3.86 3.39
N LEU A 43 -7.30 3.37 4.56
CA LEU A 43 -7.20 1.97 4.96
C LEU A 43 -8.38 1.16 4.42
N ALA A 44 -8.12 -0.11 4.15
CA ALA A 44 -9.16 -1.08 3.81
C ALA A 44 -10.03 -1.36 5.04
N TYR A 45 -11.30 -1.62 4.82
CA TYR A 45 -12.19 -2.03 5.91
C TYR A 45 -11.73 -3.35 6.53
N GLY A 46 -11.77 -3.44 7.86
CA GLY A 46 -11.32 -4.62 8.60
C GLY A 46 -9.81 -4.64 8.85
N THR A 47 -9.11 -3.51 8.66
CA THR A 47 -7.70 -3.36 9.05
C THR A 47 -7.58 -3.12 10.55
N LEU A 48 -8.48 -2.31 11.09
CA LEU A 48 -8.66 -1.94 12.48
C LEU A 48 -10.05 -2.33 12.98
N SER A 49 -11.06 -2.22 12.12
CA SER A 49 -12.43 -2.63 12.43
C SER A 49 -12.51 -4.16 12.50
N ASP A 50 -13.55 -4.69 13.11
CA ASP A 50 -13.78 -6.13 13.12
C ASP A 50 -13.86 -6.64 11.66
N PRO A 51 -12.93 -7.50 11.22
CA PRO A 51 -12.98 -8.06 9.88
C PRO A 51 -14.23 -8.92 9.82
N GLN A 52 -15.20 -8.53 9.00
CA GLN A 52 -16.30 -9.43 8.67
C GLN A 52 -15.70 -10.69 8.07
N VAL A 53 -15.66 -11.76 8.87
CA VAL A 53 -15.28 -13.12 8.47
C VAL A 53 -16.40 -13.66 7.58
N VAL A 54 -16.53 -13.05 6.42
CA VAL A 54 -17.27 -13.60 5.30
C VAL A 54 -16.20 -14.25 4.45
N ASP A 55 -16.37 -15.53 4.15
CA ASP A 55 -15.56 -16.24 3.17
C ASP A 55 -15.64 -15.48 1.85
N LYS A 56 -14.67 -14.60 1.62
CA LYS A 56 -14.56 -13.78 0.42
C LYS A 56 -13.66 -14.48 -0.57
N THR A 57 -14.07 -14.45 -1.82
CA THR A 57 -13.22 -14.90 -2.92
C THR A 57 -11.95 -14.02 -3.01
N ALA A 58 -10.87 -14.54 -3.58
CA ALA A 58 -9.61 -13.80 -3.71
C ALA A 58 -9.77 -12.45 -4.46
N GLU A 59 -10.70 -12.39 -5.41
CA GLU A 59 -11.06 -11.18 -6.16
C GLU A 59 -11.67 -10.10 -5.24
N GLU A 60 -12.56 -10.50 -4.32
CA GLU A 60 -13.19 -9.61 -3.36
C GLU A 60 -12.21 -9.13 -2.29
N ILE A 61 -11.21 -9.94 -1.94
CA ILE A 61 -10.10 -9.54 -1.05
C ILE A 61 -9.20 -8.53 -1.76
N LYS A 62 -8.91 -8.72 -3.05
CA LYS A 62 -8.16 -7.72 -3.84
C LYS A 62 -8.92 -6.41 -3.94
N MET A 63 -10.23 -6.46 -4.24
CA MET A 63 -11.09 -5.28 -4.30
C MET A 63 -11.19 -4.57 -2.94
N SER A 64 -11.28 -5.31 -1.83
CA SER A 64 -11.35 -4.71 -0.49
C SER A 64 -10.07 -3.95 -0.13
N LYS A 65 -8.91 -4.44 -0.59
CA LYS A 65 -7.60 -3.83 -0.36
C LYS A 65 -7.22 -2.76 -1.39
N GLN A 66 -7.94 -2.63 -2.49
CA GLN A 66 -7.68 -1.67 -3.57
C GLN A 66 -7.48 -0.23 -3.06
N ARG A 67 -8.26 0.19 -2.07
CA ARG A 67 -8.15 1.51 -1.46
C ARG A 67 -6.78 1.71 -0.81
N SER A 68 -6.32 0.76 0.00
CA SER A 68 -5.00 0.83 0.62
C SER A 68 -3.89 0.85 -0.41
N TYR A 69 -3.99 0.04 -1.46
CA TYR A 69 -3.05 0.11 -2.58
C TYR A 69 -3.04 1.48 -3.26
N SER A 70 -4.20 2.09 -3.51
CA SER A 70 -4.27 3.44 -4.09
C SER A 70 -3.62 4.51 -3.19
N THR A 71 -3.81 4.40 -1.87
CA THR A 71 -3.23 5.33 -0.90
C THR A 71 -1.71 5.17 -0.83
N VAL A 72 -1.22 3.94 -0.75
CA VAL A 72 0.23 3.64 -0.78
C VAL A 72 0.85 4.17 -2.09
N LYS A 73 0.22 3.91 -3.23
CA LYS A 73 0.73 4.40 -4.52
C LYS A 73 0.77 5.92 -4.60
N ALA A 74 -0.25 6.60 -4.07
CA ALA A 74 -0.25 8.06 -3.98
C ALA A 74 0.90 8.58 -3.11
N ILE A 75 1.18 7.95 -1.96
CA ILE A 75 2.30 8.30 -1.08
C ILE A 75 3.64 8.09 -1.81
N GLN A 76 3.82 6.94 -2.46
CA GLN A 76 5.02 6.62 -3.24
C GLN A 76 5.29 7.66 -4.33
N ASN A 77 4.26 8.03 -5.11
CA ASN A 77 4.41 9.04 -6.17
C ASN A 77 4.80 10.42 -5.57
N ARG A 78 4.17 10.84 -4.48
CA ARG A 78 4.51 12.11 -3.81
C ARG A 78 5.91 12.11 -3.22
N LEU A 79 6.35 10.97 -2.70
CA LEU A 79 7.69 10.81 -2.19
C LEU A 79 8.72 10.83 -3.32
N GLU A 80 8.41 10.22 -4.47
CA GLU A 80 9.25 10.31 -5.67
C GLU A 80 9.40 11.76 -6.15
N ASP A 81 8.31 12.53 -6.22
CA ASP A 81 8.36 13.96 -6.56
C ASP A 81 9.27 14.73 -5.59
N ALA A 82 9.16 14.46 -4.29
CA ALA A 82 9.99 15.11 -3.27
C ALA A 82 11.48 14.75 -3.41
N ILE A 83 11.80 13.49 -3.75
CA ILE A 83 13.17 13.06 -4.00
C ILE A 83 13.73 13.73 -5.26
N ARG A 84 12.94 13.83 -6.34
CA ARG A 84 13.34 14.53 -7.57
C ARG A 84 13.70 15.99 -7.27
N VAL A 85 12.83 16.71 -6.57
CA VAL A 85 13.08 18.11 -6.18
C VAL A 85 14.34 18.24 -5.31
N LEU A 86 14.58 17.29 -4.40
CA LEU A 86 15.79 17.29 -3.58
C LEU A 86 17.05 17.11 -4.44
N VAL A 87 17.02 16.17 -5.39
CA VAL A 87 18.15 15.93 -6.30
C VAL A 87 18.42 17.15 -7.18
N ASP A 88 17.37 17.77 -7.74
CA ASP A 88 17.49 18.99 -8.53
C ASP A 88 18.09 20.16 -7.71
N ALA A 89 17.71 20.27 -6.43
CA ALA A 89 18.29 21.28 -5.54
C ALA A 89 19.78 21.04 -5.26
N VAL A 90 20.18 19.77 -5.09
CA VAL A 90 21.59 19.40 -4.92
C VAL A 90 22.38 19.69 -6.20
N ASP A 91 21.85 19.35 -7.37
CA ASP A 91 22.48 19.61 -8.66
C ASP A 91 22.68 21.12 -8.92
N ALA A 92 21.66 21.92 -8.62
CA ALA A 92 21.76 23.38 -8.69
C ALA A 92 22.88 23.91 -7.81
N TRP A 93 23.01 23.42 -6.57
CA TRP A 93 24.05 23.85 -5.64
C TRP A 93 25.46 23.44 -6.11
N VAL A 94 25.62 22.20 -6.56
CA VAL A 94 26.88 21.67 -7.13
C VAL A 94 27.32 22.47 -8.36
N THR A 95 26.37 22.86 -9.21
CA THR A 95 26.61 23.68 -10.39
C THR A 95 27.04 25.11 -10.02
N MET A 96 26.39 25.72 -9.03
CA MET A 96 26.74 27.07 -8.55
C MET A 96 28.16 27.15 -7.96
N GLU A 97 28.56 26.14 -7.18
CA GLU A 97 29.88 26.06 -6.56
C GLU A 97 30.96 25.46 -7.49
N ASN A 98 30.59 25.13 -8.74
CA ASN A 98 31.46 24.55 -9.75
C ASN A 98 32.21 23.28 -9.25
N LEU A 99 31.53 22.47 -8.44
CA LEU A 99 32.10 21.29 -7.77
C LEU A 99 32.13 20.05 -8.68
N ALA A 100 31.29 20.02 -9.72
CA ALA A 100 31.26 18.95 -10.71
C ALA A 100 31.16 19.52 -12.13
N ARG A 101 31.48 18.69 -13.13
CA ARG A 101 31.28 19.08 -14.54
C ARG A 101 29.79 19.17 -14.83
N PRO A 102 29.33 20.15 -15.63
CA PRO A 102 27.95 20.20 -16.10
C PRO A 102 27.58 18.90 -16.81
N GLY A 103 26.43 18.33 -16.45
CA GLY A 103 25.90 17.10 -17.04
C GLY A 103 24.49 16.80 -16.53
N ASP A 104 23.78 15.89 -17.20
CA ASP A 104 22.44 15.50 -16.81
C ASP A 104 22.45 14.53 -15.63
N VAL A 105 21.68 14.83 -14.58
CA VAL A 105 21.48 13.93 -13.44
C VAL A 105 20.35 12.95 -13.74
N ASN A 106 20.70 11.67 -13.89
CA ASN A 106 19.72 10.60 -14.08
C ASN A 106 19.29 10.02 -12.74
N LEU A 107 18.02 10.24 -12.37
CA LEU A 107 17.40 9.66 -11.19
C LEU A 107 16.36 8.60 -11.58
N ALA A 108 16.63 7.35 -11.20
CA ALA A 108 15.68 6.25 -11.25
C ALA A 108 15.18 5.92 -9.82
N VAL A 109 13.87 6.06 -9.59
CA VAL A 109 13.22 5.67 -8.33
C VAL A 109 12.33 4.47 -8.63
N SER A 110 12.50 3.40 -7.86
CA SER A 110 11.65 2.21 -7.97
C SER A 110 11.07 1.88 -6.59
N TRP A 111 9.75 1.66 -6.56
CA TRP A 111 9.01 1.29 -5.35
C TRP A 111 8.70 -0.20 -5.41
N ASP A 112 9.05 -0.91 -4.35
CA ASP A 112 8.79 -2.34 -4.22
C ASP A 112 7.39 -2.61 -3.64
N ASP A 113 6.58 -3.42 -4.31
CA ASP A 113 5.30 -3.94 -3.78
C ASP A 113 5.43 -5.39 -3.32
N SER A 114 6.45 -5.65 -2.49
CA SER A 114 6.84 -6.96 -1.94
C SER A 114 5.73 -7.71 -1.19
N LEU A 115 4.53 -7.13 -1.03
CA LEU A 115 3.41 -7.74 -0.32
C LEU A 115 2.44 -8.49 -1.25
N VAL A 116 2.49 -8.27 -2.57
CA VAL A 116 1.46 -8.75 -3.52
C VAL A 116 2.02 -9.69 -4.59
N THR A 117 3.27 -9.50 -5.02
CA THR A 117 3.85 -10.24 -6.14
C THR A 117 5.07 -11.05 -5.74
N ASP A 118 5.06 -12.34 -6.07
CA ASP A 118 6.25 -13.19 -5.99
C ASP A 118 7.23 -12.78 -7.09
N LYS A 119 8.22 -11.97 -6.70
CA LYS A 119 9.27 -11.47 -7.59
C LYS A 119 10.08 -12.58 -8.26
N LYS A 120 10.18 -13.76 -7.64
CA LYS A 120 10.89 -14.88 -8.27
C LYS A 120 10.07 -15.38 -9.45
N ALA A 121 8.77 -15.56 -9.26
CA ALA A 121 7.87 -15.97 -10.32
C ALA A 121 7.81 -14.95 -11.47
N GLU A 122 7.72 -13.66 -11.16
CA GLU A 122 7.70 -12.60 -12.19
C GLU A 122 9.03 -12.54 -12.96
N ARG A 123 10.16 -12.63 -12.26
CA ARG A 123 11.48 -12.62 -12.92
C ARG A 123 11.71 -13.86 -13.77
N GLU A 124 11.25 -15.02 -13.31
CA GLU A 124 11.33 -16.26 -14.06
C GLU A 124 10.45 -16.22 -15.31
N GLN A 125 9.26 -15.62 -15.22
CA GLN A 125 8.39 -15.37 -16.37
C GLN A 125 9.03 -14.39 -17.37
N ASP A 126 9.58 -13.25 -16.91
CA ASP A 126 10.27 -12.30 -17.77
C ASP A 126 11.51 -12.93 -18.46
N LEU A 127 12.22 -13.83 -17.78
CA LEU A 127 13.33 -14.59 -18.37
C LEU A 127 12.83 -15.57 -19.44
N GLN A 128 11.68 -16.20 -19.23
CA GLN A 128 11.04 -17.05 -20.24
C GLN A 128 10.60 -16.24 -21.47
N ASP A 129 10.02 -15.06 -21.26
CA ASP A 129 9.60 -14.16 -22.34
C ASP A 129 10.80 -13.61 -23.13
N LEU A 130 11.91 -13.33 -22.45
CA LEU A 130 13.19 -12.95 -23.08
C LEU A 130 13.78 -14.12 -23.90
N ALA A 131 13.75 -15.34 -23.36
CA ALA A 131 14.19 -16.54 -24.08
C ALA A 131 13.29 -16.86 -25.28
N ALA A 132 11.99 -16.58 -25.19
CA ALA A 132 11.02 -16.73 -26.26
C ALA A 132 11.09 -15.60 -27.31
N GLY A 133 11.90 -14.55 -27.07
CA GLY A 133 12.03 -13.40 -27.97
C GLY A 133 10.82 -12.45 -27.96
N ILE A 134 9.93 -12.60 -26.97
CA ILE A 134 8.76 -11.73 -26.77
C ILE A 134 9.20 -10.41 -26.11
N MET A 135 10.14 -10.49 -25.16
CA MET A 135 10.74 -9.34 -24.49
C MET A 135 12.14 -9.06 -25.03
N GLN A 136 12.45 -7.79 -25.30
CA GLN A 136 13.80 -7.42 -25.73
C GLN A 136 14.76 -7.33 -24.54
N ALA A 137 16.03 -7.67 -24.76
CA ALA A 137 17.03 -7.68 -23.68
C ALA A 137 17.25 -6.30 -23.04
N TYR A 138 17.05 -5.20 -23.77
CA TYR A 138 17.14 -3.86 -23.20
C TYR A 138 15.96 -3.57 -22.27
N GLU A 139 14.75 -4.05 -22.58
CA GLU A 139 13.55 -3.89 -21.75
C GLU A 139 13.69 -4.63 -20.43
N TYR A 140 14.23 -5.85 -20.47
CA TYR A 140 14.57 -6.60 -19.26
C TYR A 140 15.57 -5.83 -18.39
N ARG A 141 16.59 -5.20 -19.01
CA ARG A 141 17.59 -4.45 -18.25
C ARG A 141 17.05 -3.16 -17.65
N MET A 142 16.22 -2.44 -18.40
CA MET A 142 15.52 -1.26 -17.89
C MET A 142 14.63 -1.64 -16.70
N LYS A 143 13.86 -2.74 -16.80
CA LYS A 143 12.94 -3.20 -15.75
C LYS A 143 13.67 -3.65 -14.48
N TRP A 144 14.72 -4.46 -14.60
CA TRP A 144 15.36 -5.10 -13.43
C TRP A 144 16.60 -4.38 -12.91
N TYR A 145 17.31 -3.62 -13.74
CA TYR A 145 18.51 -2.88 -13.34
C TYR A 145 18.30 -1.37 -13.26
N GLY A 146 17.11 -0.86 -13.63
CA GLY A 146 16.80 0.57 -13.56
C GLY A 146 17.66 1.43 -14.49
N GLU A 147 18.18 0.82 -15.57
CA GLU A 147 19.00 1.51 -16.57
C GLU A 147 18.09 2.34 -17.51
N ASP A 148 18.59 3.46 -18.03
CA ASP A 148 17.92 4.21 -19.09
C ASP A 148 17.98 3.45 -20.42
N GLU A 149 17.06 3.77 -21.35
CA GLU A 149 16.95 3.05 -22.64
C GLU A 149 18.26 3.08 -23.43
N LYS A 150 19.00 4.19 -23.38
CA LYS A 150 20.25 4.35 -24.10
C LYS A 150 21.34 3.47 -23.49
N THR A 151 21.55 3.53 -22.17
CA THR A 151 22.50 2.66 -21.46
C THR A 151 22.14 1.18 -21.58
N ALA A 152 20.86 0.84 -21.49
CA ALA A 152 20.39 -0.53 -21.63
C ALA A 152 20.68 -1.09 -23.03
N ARG A 153 20.43 -0.31 -24.09
CA ARG A 153 20.78 -0.68 -25.46
C ARG A 153 22.28 -0.79 -25.69
N GLU A 154 23.08 0.10 -25.11
CA GLU A 154 24.54 0.03 -25.19
C GLU A 154 25.09 -1.24 -24.52
N LYS A 155 24.56 -1.62 -23.36
CA LYS A 155 24.99 -2.83 -22.63
C LYS A 155 24.46 -4.13 -23.23
N VAL A 156 23.40 -4.09 -24.03
CA VAL A 156 22.89 -5.24 -24.80
C VAL A 156 23.63 -5.36 -26.13
N GLY A 157 23.95 -4.23 -26.77
CA GLY A 157 24.72 -4.14 -28.01
C GLY A 157 26.22 -4.37 -27.83
N THR A 158 26.72 -4.36 -26.59
CA THR A 158 28.04 -4.89 -26.25
C THR A 158 27.90 -6.39 -26.07
N PRO A 159 28.24 -7.25 -27.06
CA PRO A 159 28.26 -8.68 -26.83
C PRO A 159 29.19 -8.93 -25.65
N ALA A 160 28.74 -9.77 -24.71
CA ALA A 160 29.59 -10.34 -23.68
C ALA A 160 30.89 -10.75 -24.37
N GLY A 161 31.99 -10.09 -24.00
CA GLY A 161 33.28 -10.25 -24.66
C GLY A 161 33.55 -11.74 -24.84
N VAL A 162 33.77 -12.13 -26.09
CA VAL A 162 34.37 -13.40 -26.44
C VAL A 162 35.63 -13.49 -25.58
N ILE A 163 35.58 -14.35 -24.57
CA ILE A 163 36.77 -14.74 -23.82
C ILE A 163 37.49 -15.70 -24.76
N GLU A 164 38.38 -15.16 -25.59
CA GLU A 164 39.55 -15.91 -26.09
C GLU A 164 40.68 -15.82 -25.06
#